data_AF-A0A917LPG4-F1
#
_entry.id   AF-A0A917LPG4-F1
#
_cell.length_a   1.000
_cell.length_b   1.000
_cell.length_c   1.000
_cell.angle_alpha   90.00
_cell.angle_beta   90.00
_cell.angle_gamma   90.00
#
_symmetry.space_group_name_H-M   'P 1'
#
loop_
_entity.id
_entity.type
_entity.pdbx_description
1 polymer ?
#
loop_
_entity_poly.entity_id
_entity_poly.type
_entity_poly.pdbx_seq_one_letter_code
_entity_poly.pdbx_strand_id
1 'polypeptide(L)'
;MKLSFPAKQSLVKACLAAALVVIPGVSLAQIEGVYHSDAGDDCVMTITEINIPAPKFGDGYYRVESRGKAACMWDGVGMGQSTHLVGGYVTLPPVFNRVYISANWMFGPTSPKVEMIQKNEAGEILLQSTYTRQ
;
A
#
# COMPACT_ATOMS: atom_id res chain seq x y z
N MET A 1 -41.93 -54.84 11.22
CA MET A 1 -41.57 -53.71 10.34
C MET A 1 -40.40 -52.97 10.96
N LYS A 2 -39.19 -53.03 10.39
CA LYS A 2 -38.00 -52.31 10.89
C LYS A 2 -37.97 -50.92 10.21
N LEU A 3 -38.16 -49.86 10.99
CA LEU A 3 -37.96 -48.48 10.54
C LEU A 3 -36.48 -48.14 10.63
N SER A 4 -35.85 -47.94 9.47
CA SER A 4 -34.48 -47.44 9.32
C SER A 4 -34.51 -45.92 9.28
N PHE A 5 -33.81 -45.25 10.19
CA PHE A 5 -33.61 -43.79 10.19
C PHE A 5 -32.21 -43.46 9.63
N PRO A 6 -32.08 -42.68 8.54
CA PRO A 6 -30.77 -42.18 8.09
C PRO A 6 -30.47 -40.83 8.77
N ALA A 7 -30.33 -40.81 10.09
CA ALA A 7 -30.06 -39.56 10.84
C ALA A 7 -28.60 -39.07 10.73
N LYS A 8 -27.67 -39.89 10.19
CA LYS A 8 -26.23 -39.60 10.23
C LYS A 8 -25.72 -38.72 9.08
N GLN A 9 -26.41 -38.65 7.95
CA GLN A 9 -25.93 -37.88 6.79
C GLN A 9 -26.25 -36.37 6.86
N SER A 10 -27.21 -35.95 7.69
CA SER A 10 -27.60 -34.53 7.78
C SER A 10 -26.63 -33.71 8.63
N LEU A 11 -25.98 -34.33 9.62
CA LEU A 11 -25.12 -33.65 10.59
C LEU A 11 -23.76 -33.22 10.00
N VAL A 12 -23.25 -33.97 9.02
CA VAL A 12 -22.00 -33.66 8.32
C VAL A 12 -22.13 -32.43 7.42
N LYS A 13 -23.30 -32.24 6.79
CA LYS A 13 -23.57 -31.07 5.93
C LYS A 13 -23.71 -29.77 6.72
N ALA A 14 -24.22 -29.85 7.95
CA ALA A 14 -24.36 -28.67 8.83
C ALA A 14 -22.99 -28.16 9.35
N CYS A 15 -22.03 -29.04 9.60
CA CYS A 15 -20.70 -28.62 10.07
C CYS A 15 -19.83 -28.00 8.96
N LEU A 16 -19.97 -28.41 7.70
CA LEU A 16 -19.22 -27.79 6.59
C LEU A 16 -19.69 -26.36 6.29
N ALA A 17 -20.97 -26.05 6.52
CA ALA A 17 -21.53 -24.72 6.28
C ALA A 17 -21.07 -23.67 7.31
N ALA A 18 -20.71 -24.09 8.53
CA ALA A 18 -20.23 -23.20 9.59
C ALA A 18 -18.73 -22.86 9.46
N ALA A 19 -17.96 -23.60 8.67
CA ALA A 19 -16.54 -23.33 8.43
C ALA A 19 -16.28 -22.19 7.41
N LEU A 20 -17.32 -21.71 6.73
CA LEU A 20 -17.29 -20.54 5.83
C LEU A 20 -17.65 -19.23 6.54
N VAL A 21 -17.80 -19.25 7.87
CA VAL A 21 -18.03 -18.05 8.66
C VAL A 21 -16.74 -17.22 8.68
N VAL A 22 -16.66 -16.33 7.70
CA VAL A 22 -16.10 -14.98 7.78
C VAL A 22 -14.73 -14.95 8.45
N ILE A 23 -13.69 -15.22 7.65
CA ILE A 23 -12.45 -14.47 7.84
C ILE A 23 -12.80 -13.06 7.36
N PRO A 24 -12.85 -12.04 8.24
CA PRO A 24 -12.85 -10.68 7.73
C PRO A 24 -11.52 -10.56 6.99
N GLY A 25 -11.60 -10.52 5.67
CA GLY A 25 -10.48 -10.13 4.84
C GLY A 25 -10.11 -8.73 5.29
N VAL A 26 -9.14 -8.64 6.19
CA VAL A 26 -8.39 -7.41 6.40
C VAL A 26 -7.66 -7.24 5.07
N SER A 27 -8.33 -6.60 4.12
CA SER A 27 -7.69 -6.06 2.94
C SER A 27 -6.84 -4.91 3.43
N LEU A 28 -5.75 -5.24 4.13
CA LEU A 28 -4.63 -4.33 4.29
C LEU A 28 -4.30 -3.89 2.88
N ALA A 29 -4.35 -2.59 2.63
CA ALA A 29 -3.95 -2.05 1.36
C ALA A 29 -2.60 -2.65 0.98
N GLN A 30 -2.54 -3.40 -0.13
CA GLN A 30 -1.41 -4.26 -0.46
C GLN A 30 -0.11 -3.48 -0.72
N ILE A 31 -0.19 -2.16 -0.70
CA ILE A 31 0.90 -1.20 -0.89
C ILE A 31 1.49 -0.66 0.43
N GLU A 32 0.89 -0.98 1.58
CA GLU A 32 1.46 -0.63 2.88
C GLU A 32 2.75 -1.43 3.15
N GLY A 33 3.66 -0.81 3.88
CA GLY A 33 4.87 -1.48 4.36
C GLY A 33 6.09 -0.60 4.39
N VAL A 34 7.21 -1.25 4.70
CA VAL A 34 8.54 -0.65 4.76
C VAL A 34 9.36 -1.12 3.56
N TYR A 35 9.89 -0.15 2.83
CA TYR A 35 10.59 -0.31 1.57
C TYR A 35 12.01 0.21 1.72
N HIS A 36 12.99 -0.60 1.33
CA HIS A 36 14.41 -0.24 1.38
C HIS A 36 14.90 0.13 -0.01
N SER A 37 15.72 1.16 -0.10
CA SER A 37 16.27 1.61 -1.39
C SER A 37 17.19 0.55 -1.99
N ASP A 38 17.05 0.34 -3.31
CA ASP A 38 17.88 -0.58 -4.07
C ASP A 38 19.27 0.02 -4.40
N ALA A 39 19.45 1.34 -4.22
CA ALA A 39 20.69 2.04 -4.58
C ALA A 39 21.83 1.88 -3.54
N GLY A 40 21.59 1.16 -2.44
CA GLY A 40 22.58 0.93 -1.38
C GLY A 40 22.78 2.13 -0.45
N ASP A 41 21.92 3.14 -0.55
CA ASP A 41 21.74 4.20 0.43
C ASP A 41 20.84 3.71 1.58
N ASP A 42 21.12 4.17 2.81
CA ASP A 42 20.38 3.80 4.03
C ASP A 42 18.97 4.46 4.07
N CYS A 43 18.32 4.57 2.92
CA CYS A 43 17.05 5.23 2.72
C CYS A 43 15.91 4.22 2.82
N VAL A 44 14.96 4.53 3.70
CA VAL A 44 13.83 3.67 4.05
C VAL A 44 12.55 4.46 3.84
N MET A 45 11.72 3.97 2.93
CA MET A 45 10.40 4.51 2.63
C MET A 45 9.33 3.69 3.34
N THR A 46 8.47 4.35 4.10
CA THR A 46 7.34 3.76 4.80
C THR A 46 6.05 4.28 4.19
N ILE A 47 5.15 3.37 3.82
CA ILE A 47 3.81 3.69 3.30
C ILE A 47 2.80 3.22 4.34
N THR A 48 1.92 4.13 4.77
CA THR A 48 0.90 3.86 5.78
C THR A 48 -0.43 4.46 5.34
N GLU A 49 -1.50 3.69 5.43
CA GLU A 49 -2.85 4.17 5.15
C GLU A 49 -3.28 5.22 6.19
N ILE A 50 -3.88 6.29 5.71
CA ILE A 50 -4.50 7.32 6.54
C ILE A 50 -5.97 6.93 6.67
N ASN A 51 -6.39 6.67 7.90
CA ASN A 51 -7.76 6.24 8.21
C ASN A 51 -8.75 7.42 8.15
N ILE A 52 -9.04 7.85 6.92
CA ILE A 52 -10.09 8.81 6.56
C ILE A 52 -11.15 8.12 5.72
N PRO A 53 -12.39 8.65 5.68
CA PRO A 53 -13.47 8.02 4.91
C PRO A 53 -13.02 7.72 3.49
N ALA A 54 -13.27 6.49 3.04
CA ALA A 54 -12.83 6.00 1.75
C ALA A 54 -13.25 6.98 0.64
N PRO A 55 -12.32 7.37 -0.24
CA PRO A 55 -12.64 8.31 -1.31
C PRO A 55 -13.66 7.67 -2.26
N LYS A 56 -14.44 8.51 -2.94
CA LYS A 56 -15.34 8.04 -4.01
C LYS A 56 -14.58 7.39 -5.18
N PHE A 57 -13.31 7.73 -5.33
CA PHE A 57 -12.43 7.26 -6.39
C PHE A 57 -11.06 6.91 -5.79
N GLY A 58 -10.56 5.70 -6.06
CA GLY A 58 -9.28 5.21 -5.55
C GLY A 58 -9.42 4.27 -4.34
N ASP A 59 -8.29 3.70 -3.95
CA ASP A 59 -8.23 2.63 -2.94
C ASP A 59 -8.10 3.17 -1.52
N GLY A 60 -7.55 4.38 -1.37
CA GLY A 60 -7.36 5.02 -0.07
C GLY A 60 -6.41 6.22 -0.13
N TYR A 61 -6.21 6.83 1.03
CA TYR A 61 -5.20 7.86 1.22
C TYR A 61 -4.03 7.29 2.00
N TYR A 62 -2.82 7.66 1.61
CA TYR A 62 -1.60 7.10 2.17
C TYR A 62 -0.64 8.23 2.52
N ARG A 63 -0.01 8.09 3.68
CA ARG A 63 1.20 8.83 4.00
C ARG A 63 2.38 8.04 3.47
N VAL A 64 3.30 8.74 2.81
CA VAL A 64 4.55 8.19 2.29
C VAL A 64 5.69 8.99 2.90
N GLU A 65 6.46 8.32 3.73
CA GLU A 65 7.55 8.93 4.46
C GLU A 65 8.86 8.24 4.11
N SER A 66 9.87 8.99 3.72
CA SER A 66 11.22 8.48 3.50
C SER A 66 12.16 9.04 4.56
N ARG A 67 12.90 8.15 5.23
CA ARG A 67 13.91 8.46 6.24
C ARG A 67 15.27 7.92 5.81
N GLY A 68 16.36 8.53 6.29
CA GLY A 68 17.72 8.12 5.95
C GLY A 68 18.69 9.29 6.06
N LYS A 69 19.66 9.38 5.13
CA LYS A 69 20.58 10.52 5.04
C LYS A 69 19.91 11.66 4.26
N ALA A 70 20.04 12.88 4.79
CA ALA A 70 19.51 14.17 4.29
C ALA A 70 18.80 14.17 2.93
N ALA A 71 19.50 13.82 1.84
CA ALA A 71 18.98 13.85 0.47
C ALA A 71 17.74 12.98 0.20
N CYS A 72 17.48 11.94 1.00
CA CYS A 72 16.31 11.08 0.86
C CYS A 72 15.27 11.28 1.97
N MET A 73 15.45 12.26 2.85
CA MET A 73 14.49 12.54 3.91
C MET A 73 13.32 13.36 3.39
N TRP A 74 12.12 12.79 3.45
CA TRP A 74 10.92 13.49 3.07
C TRP A 74 9.65 12.87 3.62
N ASP A 75 8.56 13.62 3.60
CA ASP A 75 7.22 13.18 3.98
C ASP A 75 6.24 13.70 2.93
N GLY A 76 5.14 12.98 2.75
CA GLY A 76 4.20 13.23 1.68
C GLY A 76 2.89 12.51 1.93
N VAL A 77 1.84 13.02 1.29
CA VAL A 77 0.51 12.42 1.36
C VAL A 77 -0.04 12.30 -0.04
N GLY A 78 -0.60 11.14 -0.35
CA GLY A 78 -1.13 10.83 -1.67
C GLY A 78 -2.36 9.94 -1.62
N MET A 79 -2.91 9.71 -2.80
CA MET A 79 -4.00 8.78 -3.03
C MET A 79 -3.45 7.57 -3.80
N GLY A 80 -3.79 6.38 -3.34
CA GLY A 80 -3.49 5.14 -4.04
C GLY A 80 -4.62 4.79 -5.01
N GLN A 81 -4.25 4.37 -6.23
CA GLN A 81 -5.13 3.77 -7.22
C GLN A 81 -4.41 2.61 -7.89
N SER A 82 -4.84 1.39 -7.59
CA SER A 82 -4.31 0.14 -8.12
C SER A 82 -2.79 0.03 -7.93
N THR A 83 -2.00 0.29 -8.97
CA THR A 83 -0.53 0.16 -9.01
C THR A 83 0.19 1.49 -8.91
N HIS A 84 -0.53 2.56 -8.58
CA HIS A 84 -0.04 3.92 -8.62
C HIS A 84 -0.42 4.65 -7.34
N LEU A 85 0.54 5.31 -6.73
CA LEU A 85 0.31 6.28 -5.66
C LEU A 85 0.79 7.62 -6.15
N VAL A 86 -0.09 8.61 -6.17
CA VAL A 86 0.26 9.98 -6.54
C VAL A 86 -0.06 10.89 -5.37
N GLY A 87 0.89 11.76 -5.03
CA GLY A 87 0.78 12.60 -3.85
C GLY A 87 1.53 13.91 -3.95
N GLY A 88 1.26 14.77 -2.98
CA GLY A 88 1.99 16.00 -2.74
C GLY A 88 3.03 15.81 -1.65
N TYR A 89 4.16 16.47 -1.83
CA TYR A 89 5.26 16.53 -0.87
C TYR A 89 4.92 17.48 0.30
N VAL A 90 5.35 17.10 1.50
CA VAL A 90 5.27 17.89 2.74
C VAL A 90 6.65 17.81 3.41
N THR A 91 7.63 18.62 2.99
CA THR A 91 8.94 18.63 3.67
C THR A 91 9.37 19.97 4.21
N LEU A 92 10.33 19.84 5.13
CA LEU A 92 10.89 20.84 6.01
C LEU A 92 11.65 21.97 5.27
N PRO A 93 11.71 23.17 5.89
CA PRO A 93 12.46 24.33 5.37
C PRO A 93 13.91 23.99 5.02
N PRO A 94 14.55 24.64 4.02
CA PRO A 94 14.16 25.90 3.37
C PRO A 94 13.59 25.75 1.95
N VAL A 95 13.38 24.53 1.46
CA VAL A 95 12.97 24.30 0.07
C VAL A 95 11.44 24.29 -0.04
N PHE A 96 10.86 25.47 -0.26
CA PHE A 96 9.40 25.67 -0.41
C PHE A 96 8.85 25.31 -1.80
N ASN A 97 9.59 24.54 -2.61
CA ASN A 97 9.13 24.18 -3.94
C ASN A 97 8.08 23.06 -3.83
N ARG A 98 6.94 23.22 -4.52
CA ARG A 98 5.95 22.15 -4.63
C ARG A 98 6.55 21.00 -5.42
N VAL A 99 6.73 19.88 -4.73
CA VAL A 99 7.17 18.62 -5.31
C VAL A 99 5.98 17.66 -5.31
N TYR A 100 5.86 16.89 -6.38
CA TYR A 100 4.88 15.85 -6.55
C TYR A 100 5.58 14.50 -6.53
N ILE A 101 5.00 13.54 -5.84
CA ILE A 101 5.52 12.17 -5.76
C ILE A 101 4.64 11.25 -6.59
N SER A 102 5.26 10.31 -7.29
CA SER A 102 4.58 9.18 -7.91
C SER A 102 5.31 7.89 -7.59
N ALA A 103 4.62 6.95 -6.94
CA ALA A 103 5.08 5.59 -6.68
C ALA A 103 4.36 4.62 -7.61
N ASN A 104 5.13 3.83 -8.38
CA ASN A 104 4.61 2.86 -9.35
C ASN A 104 5.10 1.46 -9.01
N TRP A 105 4.17 0.53 -8.82
CA TRP A 105 4.52 -0.86 -8.55
C TRP A 105 4.71 -1.63 -9.87
N MET A 106 5.90 -2.21 -10.07
CA MET A 106 6.31 -2.78 -11.37
C MET A 106 5.48 -4.00 -11.81
N PHE A 107 4.92 -4.76 -10.85
CA PHE A 107 4.24 -6.04 -11.13
C PHE A 107 2.86 -6.14 -10.48
N GLY A 108 2.16 -5.01 -10.32
CA GLY A 108 0.87 -4.98 -9.60
C GLY A 108 0.99 -4.49 -8.16
N PRO A 109 -0.14 -4.24 -7.47
CA PRO A 109 -0.15 -3.69 -6.10
C PRO A 109 0.57 -4.57 -5.08
N THR A 110 0.72 -5.87 -5.37
CA THR A 110 1.45 -6.84 -4.54
C THR A 110 2.95 -6.85 -4.76
N SER A 111 3.45 -6.15 -5.79
CA SER A 111 4.87 -6.13 -6.13
C SER A 111 5.69 -5.69 -4.92
N PRO A 112 6.76 -6.39 -4.55
CA PRO A 112 7.68 -5.88 -3.55
C PRO A 112 8.48 -4.68 -4.10
N LYS A 113 8.61 -4.57 -5.43
CA LYS A 113 9.35 -3.50 -6.11
C LYS A 113 8.44 -2.33 -6.46
N VAL A 114 8.87 -1.14 -6.05
CA VAL A 114 8.23 0.14 -6.34
C VAL A 114 9.26 1.12 -6.89
N GLU A 115 8.88 1.83 -7.94
CA GLU A 115 9.63 2.97 -8.47
C GLU A 115 9.02 4.26 -7.93
N MET A 116 9.83 5.12 -7.34
CA MET A 116 9.44 6.44 -6.84
C MET A 116 10.08 7.53 -7.69
N ILE A 117 9.26 8.44 -8.19
CA ILE A 117 9.67 9.61 -8.95
C ILE A 117 9.17 10.86 -8.24
N GLN A 118 10.04 11.85 -8.13
CA GLN A 118 9.71 13.19 -7.64
C GLN A 118 9.79 14.19 -8.78
N LYS A 119 8.79 15.06 -8.90
CA LYS A 119 8.72 16.10 -9.94
C LYS A 119 8.43 17.47 -9.35
N ASN A 120 8.97 18.53 -9.95
CA ASN A 120 8.59 19.91 -9.60
C ASN A 120 7.28 20.34 -10.30
N GLU A 121 6.86 21.60 -10.10
CA GLU A 121 5.68 22.18 -10.77
C GLU A 121 5.80 22.21 -12.30
N ALA A 122 7.02 22.30 -12.85
CA ALA A 122 7.27 22.25 -14.29
C ALA A 122 7.25 20.82 -14.85
N GLY A 123 7.12 19.80 -13.99
CA GLY A 123 7.12 18.39 -14.38
C GLY A 123 8.52 17.79 -14.56
N GLU A 124 9.58 18.52 -14.23
CA GLU A 124 10.96 18.06 -14.30
C GLU A 124 11.23 17.04 -13.20
N ILE A 125 11.95 15.96 -13.52
CA ILE A 125 12.31 14.91 -12.57
C ILE A 125 13.43 15.43 -11.66
N LEU A 126 13.14 15.49 -10.36
CA LEU A 126 14.10 15.87 -9.32
C LEU A 126 14.84 14.65 -8.77
N LEU A 127 14.11 13.54 -8.61
CA LEU A 127 14.64 12.29 -8.07
C LEU A 127 13.89 11.12 -8.70
N GLN A 128 14.62 10.06 -9.01
CA GLN A 128 14.06 8.76 -9.39
C GLN A 128 14.83 7.68 -8.63
N SER A 129 14.10 6.82 -7.93
CA SER A 129 14.68 5.79 -7.06
C SER A 129 13.78 4.56 -7.05
N THR A 130 14.37 3.39 -6.84
CA THR A 130 13.64 2.13 -6.73
C THR A 130 13.81 1.58 -5.32
N TYR A 131 12.72 1.06 -4.76
CA TYR A 131 12.72 0.45 -3.44
C TYR A 131 12.12 -0.97 -3.51
N THR A 132 12.57 -1.81 -2.58
CA THR A 132 12.07 -3.17 -2.39
C THR A 132 11.49 -3.34 -0.98
N ARG A 133 10.25 -3.83 -0.89
CA ARG A 133 9.56 -4.16 0.36
C ARG A 133 10.26 -5.32 1.08
N GLN A 134 10.43 -5.18 2.39
CA GLN A 134 10.90 -6.25 3.28
C GLN A 134 9.72 -6.97 3.95
#